data_AF-A0A3D0JX60-F1
#
_entry.id   AF-A0A3D0JX60-F1
#
_cell.length_a   1.000
_cell.length_b   1.000
_cell.length_c   1.000
_cell.angle_alpha   90.00
_cell.angle_beta   90.00
_cell.angle_gamma   90.00
#
_symmetry.space_group_name_H-M   'P 1'
#
loop_
_entity.id
_entity.type
_entity.pdbx_description
1 polymer ?
#
loop_
_entity_poly.entity_id
_entity_poly.type
_entity_poly.pdbx_seq_one_letter_code
_entity_poly.pdbx_strand_id
1 'polypeptide(L)'
;YVLEQQIEQEQFPAEVRERYLRYIKEYLAPRYIEFIGKEIQTAYLESYSEYGQNIFDRYVRYAYFGIQDQEDRDPETGEILNRVALNEELEKIEKPAGISNPKDFRNEIVNFVLRARANNNGKNPTWLSYEKLRVVIEKKMFSNTEDLLPVISFNAKGSKEDQQKHNDFVKRMVERGYTEKQVRLLSEWYLRVRKSQ
;
A
#
# COMPACT_ATOMS: atom_id res chain seq x y z
N TYR A 1 15.39 -7.43 -17.75
CA TYR A 1 15.16 -7.02 -19.14
C TYR A 1 16.41 -6.53 -19.85
N VAL A 2 16.99 -5.36 -19.54
CA VAL A 2 18.19 -4.86 -20.25
C VAL A 2 19.36 -5.85 -20.18
N LEU A 3 19.69 -6.32 -18.97
CA LEU A 3 20.76 -7.31 -18.78
C LEU A 3 20.47 -8.64 -19.48
N GLU A 4 19.21 -9.06 -19.51
CA GLU A 4 18.81 -10.32 -20.16
C GLU A 4 18.96 -10.21 -21.68
N GLN A 5 18.53 -9.09 -22.29
CA GLN A 5 18.71 -8.84 -23.72
C GLN A 5 20.18 -8.74 -24.10
N GLN A 6 21.01 -8.09 -23.27
CA GLN A 6 22.45 -8.03 -23.55
C GLN A 6 23.05 -9.43 -23.53
N ILE A 7 22.71 -10.26 -22.54
CA ILE A 7 23.19 -11.66 -22.47
C ILE A 7 22.78 -12.47 -23.70
N GLU A 8 21.58 -12.25 -24.23
CA GLU A 8 21.11 -12.90 -25.46
C GLU A 8 21.89 -12.43 -26.71
N GLN A 9 22.20 -11.13 -26.79
CA GLN A 9 22.91 -10.54 -27.94
C GLN A 9 24.40 -10.91 -27.99
N GLU A 10 25.05 -11.07 -26.85
CA GLU A 10 26.49 -11.37 -26.75
C GLU A 10 26.86 -12.80 -27.16
N GLN A 11 25.87 -13.66 -27.47
CA GLN A 11 26.08 -15.02 -27.98
C GLN A 11 27.06 -15.88 -27.15
N PHE A 12 27.02 -15.76 -25.82
CA PHE A 12 27.86 -16.56 -24.94
C PHE A 12 27.66 -18.08 -25.15
N PRO A 13 28.66 -18.91 -24.80
CA PRO A 13 28.48 -20.34 -24.66
C PRO A 13 27.26 -20.66 -23.78
N ALA A 14 26.50 -21.70 -24.13
CA ALA A 14 25.20 -21.99 -23.53
C ALA A 14 25.24 -22.04 -21.99
N GLU A 15 26.27 -22.68 -21.42
CA GLU A 15 26.47 -22.78 -19.97
C GLU A 15 26.67 -21.42 -19.30
N VAL A 16 27.45 -20.52 -19.92
CA VAL A 16 27.71 -19.17 -19.40
C VAL A 16 26.44 -18.33 -19.47
N ARG A 17 25.73 -18.40 -20.59
CA ARG A 17 24.43 -17.73 -20.80
C ARG A 17 23.43 -18.15 -19.73
N GLU A 18 23.25 -19.45 -19.52
CA GLU A 18 22.33 -19.99 -18.52
C GLU A 18 22.72 -19.59 -17.10
N ARG A 19 24.01 -19.61 -16.78
CA ARG A 19 24.51 -19.17 -15.47
C ARG A 19 24.17 -17.70 -15.19
N TYR A 20 24.36 -16.81 -16.15
CA TYR A 20 24.05 -15.39 -15.97
C TYR A 20 22.54 -15.12 -15.88
N LEU A 21 21.73 -15.77 -16.73
CA LEU A 21 20.27 -15.66 -16.65
C LEU A 21 19.75 -16.17 -15.31
N ARG A 22 20.28 -17.29 -14.83
CA ARG A 22 19.96 -17.84 -13.50
C ARG A 22 20.30 -16.84 -12.40
N TYR A 23 21.50 -16.27 -12.43
CA TYR A 23 21.92 -15.28 -11.44
C TYR A 23 20.98 -14.05 -11.41
N ILE A 24 20.59 -13.54 -12.58
CA ILE A 24 19.63 -12.43 -12.67
C ILE A 24 18.29 -12.82 -12.04
N LYS A 25 17.74 -13.98 -12.42
CA LYS A 25 16.39 -14.39 -12.00
C LYS A 25 16.33 -14.79 -10.52
N GLU A 26 17.34 -15.47 -10.00
CA GLU A 26 17.33 -16.01 -8.63
C GLU A 26 17.83 -15.00 -7.59
N TYR A 27 18.73 -14.07 -7.96
CA TYR A 27 19.39 -13.19 -6.98
C TYR A 27 19.10 -11.71 -7.19
N LEU A 28 19.17 -11.22 -8.43
CA LEU A 28 19.00 -9.78 -8.69
C LEU A 28 17.53 -9.37 -8.78
N ALA A 29 16.72 -10.11 -9.53
CA ALA A 29 15.33 -9.78 -9.76
C ALA A 29 14.51 -9.71 -8.45
N PRO A 30 14.55 -10.69 -7.53
CA PRO A 30 13.77 -10.63 -6.29
C PRO A 30 14.12 -9.41 -5.43
N ARG A 31 15.42 -9.11 -5.31
CA ARG A 31 15.91 -7.95 -4.55
C ARG A 31 15.51 -6.63 -5.19
N TYR A 32 15.58 -6.55 -6.52
CA TYR A 32 15.20 -5.35 -7.25
C TYR A 32 13.68 -5.12 -7.23
N ILE A 33 12.86 -6.18 -7.27
CA ILE A 33 11.40 -6.11 -7.08
C ILE A 33 11.09 -5.52 -5.70
N GLU A 34 11.75 -6.01 -4.64
CA GLU A 34 11.54 -5.49 -3.29
C GLU A 34 11.96 -4.02 -3.17
N PHE A 35 13.14 -3.68 -3.70
CA PHE A 35 13.68 -2.32 -3.69
C PHE A 35 12.77 -1.33 -4.43
N ILE A 36 12.42 -1.61 -5.69
CA ILE A 36 11.54 -0.74 -6.47
C ILE A 36 10.13 -0.72 -5.90
N GLY A 37 9.65 -1.85 -5.36
CA GLY A 37 8.39 -1.89 -4.63
C GLY A 37 8.37 -0.87 -3.50
N LYS A 38 9.41 -0.82 -2.65
CA LYS A 38 9.53 0.16 -1.57
C LYS A 38 9.57 1.61 -2.06
N GLU A 39 10.28 1.89 -3.14
CA GLU A 39 10.36 3.25 -3.70
C GLU A 39 9.00 3.72 -4.23
N ILE A 40 8.32 2.89 -5.03
CA ILE A 40 6.97 3.19 -5.55
C ILE A 40 5.99 3.39 -4.39
N GLN A 41 6.04 2.50 -3.40
CA GLN A 41 5.17 2.54 -2.24
C GLN A 41 5.35 3.82 -1.41
N THR A 42 6.61 4.24 -1.20
CA THR A 42 6.91 5.45 -0.43
C THR A 42 6.38 6.69 -1.14
N ALA A 43 6.67 6.83 -2.45
CA ALA A 43 6.16 7.95 -3.25
C ALA A 43 4.63 7.95 -3.35
N TYR A 44 4.01 6.77 -3.40
CA TYR A 44 2.55 6.63 -3.35
C TYR A 44 1.99 7.16 -2.03
N LEU A 45 2.49 6.66 -0.88
CA LEU A 45 1.99 7.07 0.45
C LEU A 45 2.13 8.58 0.71
N GLU A 46 3.26 9.17 0.31
CA GLU A 46 3.49 10.61 0.46
C GLU A 46 2.52 11.46 -0.36
N SER A 47 1.95 10.89 -1.43
CA SER A 47 0.93 11.51 -2.26
C SER A 47 -0.49 11.27 -1.72
N TYR A 48 -0.65 10.42 -0.71
CA TYR A 48 -1.93 9.82 -0.29
C TYR A 48 -2.16 9.87 1.23
N SER A 49 -1.71 10.94 1.89
CA SER A 49 -1.92 11.14 3.33
C SER A 49 -3.40 11.02 3.75
N GLU A 50 -4.32 11.47 2.90
CA GLU A 50 -5.77 11.38 3.08
C GLU A 50 -6.29 9.93 3.04
N TYR A 51 -5.75 9.10 2.15
CA TYR A 51 -6.16 7.68 2.09
C TYR A 51 -5.71 6.91 3.33
N GLY A 52 -4.50 7.20 3.84
CA GLY A 52 -4.04 6.67 5.14
C GLY A 52 -4.96 7.08 6.27
N GLN A 53 -5.39 8.34 6.25
CA GLN A 53 -6.35 8.84 7.21
C GLN A 53 -7.72 8.16 7.07
N ASN A 54 -8.20 7.91 5.86
CA ASN A 54 -9.49 7.26 5.63
C ASN A 54 -9.49 5.81 6.13
N ILE A 55 -8.42 5.04 5.88
CA ILE A 55 -8.30 3.68 6.44
C ILE A 55 -8.24 3.75 7.97
N PHE A 56 -7.48 4.69 8.54
CA PHE A 56 -7.37 4.90 9.98
C PHE A 56 -8.72 5.21 10.62
N ASP A 57 -9.43 6.20 10.09
CA ASP A 57 -10.70 6.67 10.64
C ASP A 57 -11.76 5.56 10.58
N ARG A 58 -11.81 4.82 9.47
CA ARG A 58 -12.69 3.67 9.32
C ARG A 58 -12.32 2.53 10.27
N TYR A 59 -11.04 2.21 10.39
CA TYR A 59 -10.56 1.18 11.32
C TYR A 59 -10.95 1.49 12.77
N VAL A 60 -10.71 2.73 13.21
CA VAL A 60 -11.05 3.19 14.56
C VAL A 60 -12.55 3.11 14.81
N ARG A 61 -13.35 3.54 13.83
CA ARG A 61 -14.82 3.48 13.90
C ARG A 61 -15.31 2.04 14.06
N TYR A 62 -14.87 1.15 13.18
CA TYR A 62 -15.29 -0.25 13.21
C TYR A 62 -14.84 -0.95 14.49
N ALA A 63 -13.61 -0.69 14.93
CA ALA A 63 -13.11 -1.22 16.19
C ALA A 63 -13.93 -0.70 17.39
N TYR A 64 -14.28 0.59 17.39
CA TYR A 64 -15.11 1.19 18.43
C TYR A 64 -16.49 0.52 18.52
N PHE A 65 -17.23 0.43 17.41
CA PHE A 65 -18.54 -0.22 17.38
C PHE A 65 -18.45 -1.71 17.73
N GLY A 66 -17.45 -2.41 17.21
CA GLY A 66 -17.21 -3.82 17.51
C GLY A 66 -16.89 -4.11 18.99
N ILE A 67 -16.21 -3.19 19.68
CA ILE A 67 -15.95 -3.30 21.13
C ILE A 67 -17.22 -3.03 21.95
N GLN A 68 -18.06 -2.10 21.50
CA GLN A 68 -19.32 -1.73 22.16
C GLN A 68 -20.47 -2.70 21.87
N ASP A 69 -20.25 -3.74 21.05
CA ASP A 69 -21.29 -4.67 20.59
C ASP A 69 -22.47 -3.95 19.91
N GLN A 70 -22.15 -2.88 19.17
CA GLN A 70 -23.11 -2.06 18.42
C GLN A 70 -22.94 -2.26 16.92
N GLU A 71 -24.03 -2.08 16.18
CA GLU A 71 -24.01 -2.05 14.73
C GLU A 71 -23.47 -0.70 14.25
N ASP A 72 -22.68 -0.72 13.18
CA ASP A 72 -22.30 0.49 12.48
C ASP A 72 -23.25 0.75 11.32
N ARG A 73 -23.68 2.00 11.16
CA ARG A 73 -24.39 2.43 9.96
C ARG A 73 -23.49 3.34 9.15
N ASP A 74 -23.00 2.84 8.03
CA ASP A 74 -22.13 3.61 7.15
C ASP A 74 -22.87 4.90 6.69
N PRO A 75 -22.27 6.09 6.87
CA PRO A 75 -22.92 7.36 6.60
C PRO A 75 -22.92 7.70 5.10
N GLU A 76 -22.04 7.08 4.31
CA GLU A 76 -21.92 7.29 2.87
C GLU A 76 -22.86 6.36 2.10
N THR A 77 -22.91 5.09 2.49
CA THR A 77 -23.69 4.06 1.77
C THR A 77 -25.02 3.73 2.44
N GLY A 78 -25.16 4.01 3.74
CA GLY A 78 -26.30 3.60 4.55
C GLY A 78 -26.30 2.12 4.93
N GLU A 79 -25.25 1.37 4.57
CA GLU A 79 -25.08 -0.04 4.91
C GLU A 79 -25.00 -0.25 6.43
N ILE A 80 -25.63 -1.32 6.92
CA ILE A 80 -25.59 -1.69 8.33
C ILE A 80 -24.65 -2.86 8.50
N LEU A 81 -23.56 -2.65 9.23
CA LEU A 81 -22.57 -3.66 9.56
C LEU A 81 -22.81 -4.17 10.97
N ASN A 82 -23.21 -5.44 11.07
CA ASN A 82 -23.27 -6.14 12.34
C ASN A 82 -21.87 -6.50 12.85
N ARG A 83 -21.79 -7.02 14.08
CA ARG A 83 -20.51 -7.39 14.69
C ARG A 83 -19.65 -8.36 13.88
N VAL A 84 -20.27 -9.31 13.18
CA VAL A 84 -19.54 -10.28 12.36
C VAL A 84 -18.90 -9.57 11.16
N ALA A 85 -19.68 -8.74 10.46
CA ALA A 85 -19.19 -7.96 9.33
C ALA A 85 -18.10 -6.95 9.73
N LEU A 86 -18.27 -6.26 10.87
CA LEU A 86 -17.23 -5.38 11.42
C LEU A 86 -15.93 -6.14 11.69
N ASN A 87 -16.01 -7.35 12.24
CA ASN A 87 -14.83 -8.18 12.48
C ASN A 87 -14.14 -8.59 11.17
N GLU A 88 -14.91 -8.97 10.15
CA GLU A 88 -14.39 -9.32 8.83
C GLU A 88 -13.66 -8.14 8.17
N GLU A 89 -14.23 -6.93 8.23
CA GLU A 89 -13.59 -5.72 7.70
C GLU A 89 -12.29 -5.37 8.43
N LEU A 90 -12.27 -5.49 9.76
CA LEU A 90 -11.06 -5.27 10.56
C LEU A 90 -9.98 -6.32 10.25
N GLU A 91 -10.38 -7.59 10.09
CA GLU A 91 -9.45 -8.69 9.77
C GLU A 91 -8.76 -8.50 8.40
N LYS A 92 -9.44 -7.90 7.41
CA LYS A 92 -8.82 -7.57 6.12
C LYS A 92 -7.62 -6.64 6.26
N ILE A 93 -7.62 -5.79 7.30
CA ILE A 93 -6.55 -4.84 7.61
C ILE A 93 -5.49 -5.48 8.51
N GLU A 94 -5.90 -6.28 9.49
CA GLU A 94 -5.02 -6.85 10.52
C GLU A 94 -4.24 -8.08 10.07
N LYS A 95 -4.83 -8.95 9.23
CA LYS A 95 -4.19 -10.20 8.78
C LYS A 95 -2.91 -9.97 7.98
N PRO A 96 -2.85 -9.06 6.99
CA PRO A 96 -1.60 -8.75 6.28
C PRO A 96 -0.48 -8.27 7.21
N ALA A 97 -0.86 -7.68 8.35
CA ALA A 97 0.09 -7.17 9.32
C ALA A 97 0.59 -8.21 10.33
N GLY A 98 -0.07 -9.37 10.42
CA GLY A 98 0.27 -10.45 11.34
C GLY A 98 -0.12 -10.16 12.79
N ILE A 99 -1.21 -9.44 13.02
CA ILE A 99 -1.69 -9.14 14.38
C ILE A 99 -2.17 -10.43 15.05
N SER A 100 -1.47 -10.85 16.11
CA SER A 100 -1.73 -12.10 16.83
C SER A 100 -2.88 -12.01 17.83
N ASN A 101 -3.11 -10.83 18.42
CA ASN A 101 -4.23 -10.59 19.34
C ASN A 101 -5.04 -9.36 18.90
N PRO A 102 -5.97 -9.53 17.94
CA PRO A 102 -6.77 -8.44 17.40
C PRO A 102 -7.60 -7.69 18.46
N LYS A 103 -8.12 -8.40 19.47
CA LYS A 103 -8.97 -7.80 20.49
C LYS A 103 -8.22 -6.76 21.31
N ASP A 104 -7.04 -7.10 21.82
CA ASP A 104 -6.24 -6.17 22.63
C ASP A 104 -5.70 -5.04 21.77
N PHE A 105 -5.28 -5.35 20.54
CA PHE A 105 -4.85 -4.35 19.56
C PHE A 105 -5.94 -3.31 19.30
N ARG A 106 -7.16 -3.73 18.95
CA ARG A 106 -8.31 -2.84 18.72
C ARG A 106 -8.62 -1.97 19.94
N ASN A 107 -8.63 -2.55 21.14
CA ASN A 107 -8.86 -1.81 22.39
C ASN A 107 -7.78 -0.75 22.64
N GLU A 108 -6.51 -1.08 22.40
CA GLU A 108 -5.39 -0.16 22.52
C GLU A 108 -5.56 1.04 21.57
N ILE A 109 -5.87 0.78 20.29
CA ILE A 109 -6.11 1.82 19.28
C ILE A 109 -7.25 2.74 19.69
N VAL A 110 -8.42 2.16 20.01
CA VAL A 110 -9.61 2.95 20.33
C VAL A 110 -9.36 3.84 21.55
N ASN A 111 -8.72 3.30 22.59
CA ASN A 111 -8.36 4.08 23.77
C ASN A 111 -7.36 5.20 23.48
N PHE A 112 -6.37 4.94 22.61
CA PHE A 112 -5.46 5.99 22.14
C PHE A 112 -6.21 7.12 21.44
N VAL A 113 -7.10 6.80 20.49
CA VAL A 113 -7.84 7.80 19.72
C VAL A 113 -8.85 8.57 20.58
N LEU A 114 -9.55 7.91 21.50
CA LEU A 114 -10.45 8.59 22.43
C LEU A 114 -9.71 9.62 23.28
N ARG A 115 -8.52 9.29 23.78
CA ARG A 115 -7.66 10.25 24.51
C ARG A 115 -7.18 11.38 23.61
N ALA A 116 -6.75 11.07 22.39
CA ALA A 116 -6.29 12.09 21.45
C ALA A 116 -7.41 13.07 21.07
N ARG A 117 -8.63 12.58 20.84
CA ARG A 117 -9.83 13.40 20.57
C ARG A 117 -10.17 14.31 21.75
N ALA A 118 -10.14 13.78 22.97
CA ALA A 118 -10.42 14.55 24.18
C ALA A 118 -9.45 15.75 24.34
N ASN A 119 -8.20 15.58 23.92
CA ASN A 119 -7.17 16.61 23.97
C ASN A 119 -7.11 17.52 22.73
N ASN A 120 -7.92 17.26 21.69
CA ASN A 120 -7.84 17.95 20.40
C ASN A 120 -9.22 18.35 19.84
N ASN A 121 -10.10 18.89 20.70
CA ASN A 121 -11.44 19.37 20.31
C ASN A 121 -12.27 18.35 19.51
N GLY A 122 -12.16 17.07 19.85
CA GLY A 122 -12.89 15.99 19.19
C GLY A 122 -12.31 15.53 17.84
N LYS A 123 -11.22 16.14 17.35
CA LYS A 123 -10.60 15.76 16.07
C LYS A 123 -9.79 14.47 16.21
N ASN A 124 -9.89 13.60 15.20
CA ASN A 124 -9.01 12.45 15.08
C ASN A 124 -7.55 12.88 14.98
N PRO A 125 -6.62 12.12 15.59
CA PRO A 125 -5.21 12.33 15.34
C PRO A 125 -4.86 11.89 13.92
N THR A 126 -3.74 12.40 13.40
CA THR A 126 -3.18 11.90 12.13
C THR A 126 -2.86 10.41 12.24
N TRP A 127 -3.12 9.65 11.19
CA TRP A 127 -2.79 8.22 11.13
C TRP A 127 -1.29 7.92 11.33
N LEU A 128 -0.44 8.92 11.11
CA LEU A 128 1.00 8.86 11.37
C LEU A 128 1.38 8.94 12.86
N SER A 129 0.45 9.36 13.72
CA SER A 129 0.70 9.61 15.15
C SER A 129 0.84 8.34 15.99
N TYR A 130 0.40 7.20 15.47
CA TYR A 130 0.42 5.93 16.19
C TYR A 130 1.11 4.83 15.39
N GLU A 131 2.38 4.59 15.72
CA GLU A 131 3.29 3.69 15.01
C GLU A 131 2.68 2.32 14.69
N LYS A 132 2.06 1.66 15.69
CA LYS A 132 1.57 0.29 15.48
C LYS A 132 0.45 0.23 14.44
N LEU A 133 -0.47 1.19 14.44
CA LEU A 133 -1.55 1.23 13.44
C LEU A 133 -1.03 1.75 12.10
N ARG A 134 -0.07 2.67 12.09
CA ARG A 134 0.61 3.11 10.87
C ARG A 134 1.18 1.93 10.08
N VAL A 135 1.98 1.08 10.74
CA VAL A 135 2.58 -0.12 10.11
C VAL A 135 1.52 -1.09 9.59
N VAL A 136 0.40 -1.24 10.30
CA VAL A 136 -0.71 -2.10 9.87
C VAL A 136 -1.39 -1.55 8.62
N ILE A 137 -1.67 -0.24 8.60
CA ILE A 137 -2.27 0.45 7.46
C ILE A 137 -1.34 0.39 6.24
N GLU A 138 -0.05 0.69 6.42
CA GLU A 138 0.97 0.56 5.38
C GLU A 138 0.94 -0.84 4.77
N LYS A 139 1.00 -1.89 5.60
CA LYS A 139 0.93 -3.29 5.11
C LYS A 139 -0.37 -3.60 4.37
N LYS A 140 -1.53 -3.08 4.81
CA LYS A 140 -2.82 -3.24 4.10
C LYS A 140 -2.82 -2.54 2.74
N MET A 141 -2.29 -1.32 2.66
CA MET A 141 -2.18 -0.60 1.39
C MET A 141 -1.26 -1.33 0.41
N PHE A 142 -0.26 -2.02 0.92
CA PHE A 142 0.71 -2.76 0.11
C PHE A 142 0.27 -4.18 -0.25
N SER A 143 -0.70 -4.75 0.47
CA SER A 143 -1.18 -6.11 0.21
C SER A 143 -2.06 -6.20 -1.04
N ASN A 144 -2.68 -5.08 -1.46
CA ASN A 144 -3.51 -5.06 -2.67
C ASN A 144 -2.91 -4.16 -3.75
N THR A 145 -2.28 -4.76 -4.76
CA THR A 145 -1.66 -4.02 -5.87
C THR A 145 -2.72 -3.31 -6.73
N GLU A 146 -3.98 -3.76 -6.68
CA GLU A 146 -5.09 -3.13 -7.40
C GLU A 146 -5.36 -1.71 -6.92
N ASP A 147 -5.19 -1.44 -5.62
CA ASP A 147 -5.39 -0.11 -5.02
C ASP A 147 -4.32 0.90 -5.51
N LEU A 148 -3.19 0.41 -6.02
CA LEU A 148 -2.11 1.21 -6.59
C LEU A 148 -2.34 1.53 -8.08
N LEU A 149 -3.05 0.67 -8.81
CA LEU A 149 -3.17 0.72 -10.27
C LEU A 149 -3.61 2.09 -10.82
N PRO A 150 -4.63 2.77 -10.25
CA PRO A 150 -5.06 4.07 -10.78
C PRO A 150 -3.97 5.15 -10.72
N VAL A 151 -3.03 5.03 -9.78
CA VAL A 151 -2.01 6.04 -9.50
C VAL A 151 -0.69 5.71 -10.18
N ILE A 152 -0.30 4.43 -10.27
CA ILE A 152 1.01 4.05 -10.85
C ILE A 152 0.92 3.63 -12.32
N SER A 153 -0.29 3.44 -12.86
CA SER A 153 -0.51 3.08 -14.27
C SER A 153 -0.48 4.32 -15.18
N PHE A 154 0.39 4.28 -16.19
CA PHE A 154 0.48 5.32 -17.22
C PHE A 154 -0.58 5.19 -18.33
N ASN A 155 -1.38 4.11 -18.31
CA ASN A 155 -2.36 3.81 -19.37
C ASN A 155 -3.82 3.98 -18.90
N ALA A 156 -4.05 4.33 -17.63
CA ALA A 156 -5.40 4.43 -17.08
C ALA A 156 -6.07 5.74 -17.55
N LYS A 157 -7.25 5.65 -18.18
CA LYS A 157 -8.18 6.79 -18.29
C LYS A 157 -8.87 6.95 -16.94
N GLY A 158 -8.18 7.57 -15.99
CA GLY A 158 -8.69 7.82 -14.64
C GLY A 158 -9.62 9.04 -14.57
N SER A 159 -10.21 9.25 -13.41
CA SER A 159 -10.88 10.51 -13.08
C SER A 159 -9.88 11.68 -13.05
N LYS A 160 -10.36 12.93 -13.00
CA LYS A 160 -9.47 14.09 -12.79
C LYS A 160 -8.67 13.99 -11.49
N GLU A 161 -9.28 13.40 -10.47
CA GLU A 161 -8.65 13.17 -9.18
C GLU A 161 -7.52 12.16 -9.31
N ASP A 162 -7.75 11.03 -10.00
CA ASP A 162 -6.72 10.01 -10.24
C ASP A 162 -5.56 10.56 -11.06
N GLN A 163 -5.83 11.43 -12.04
CA GLN A 163 -4.78 12.08 -12.82
C GLN A 163 -3.92 13.02 -11.95
N GLN A 164 -4.54 13.78 -11.05
CA GLN A 164 -3.81 14.64 -10.12
C GLN A 164 -2.91 13.80 -9.22
N LYS A 165 -3.45 12.71 -8.67
CA LYS A 165 -2.73 11.76 -7.83
C LYS A 165 -1.56 11.09 -8.55
N HIS A 166 -1.75 10.70 -9.81
CA HIS A 166 -0.68 10.19 -10.67
C HIS A 166 0.44 11.22 -10.86
N ASN A 167 0.08 12.49 -11.14
CA ASN A 167 1.05 13.56 -11.32
C ASN A 167 1.86 13.81 -10.04
N ASP A 168 1.19 13.79 -8.88
CA ASP A 168 1.84 13.94 -7.58
C ASP A 168 2.80 12.77 -7.30
N PHE A 169 2.39 11.54 -7.59
CA PHE A 169 3.26 10.36 -7.53
C PHE A 169 4.50 10.51 -8.41
N VAL A 170 4.33 10.90 -9.68
CA VAL A 170 5.45 11.12 -10.62
C VAL A 170 6.39 12.20 -10.09
N LYS A 171 5.84 13.33 -9.61
CA LYS A 171 6.62 14.41 -9.03
C LYS A 171 7.46 13.96 -7.83
N ARG A 172 6.87 13.17 -6.92
CA ARG A 172 7.59 12.61 -5.76
C ARG A 172 8.73 11.69 -6.17
N MET A 173 8.51 10.82 -7.16
CA MET A 173 9.58 9.99 -7.69
C MET A 173 10.68 10.85 -8.34
N VAL A 174 10.33 11.94 -9.02
CA VAL A 174 11.33 12.88 -9.57
C VAL A 174 12.13 13.59 -8.47
N GLU A 175 11.49 14.01 -7.39
CA GLU A 175 12.14 14.59 -6.20
C GLU A 175 13.16 13.60 -5.57
N ARG A 176 12.96 12.29 -5.73
CA ARG A 176 13.88 11.22 -5.29
C ARG A 176 15.01 10.93 -6.28
N GLY A 177 15.12 11.68 -7.38
CA GLY A 177 16.21 11.59 -8.34
C GLY A 177 15.92 10.73 -9.58
N TYR A 178 14.67 10.29 -9.77
CA TYR A 178 14.27 9.62 -11.00
C TYR A 178 13.91 10.63 -12.10
N THR A 179 14.11 10.27 -13.36
CA THR A 179 13.51 10.98 -14.49
C THR A 179 12.11 10.46 -14.76
N GLU A 180 11.21 11.28 -15.31
CA GLU A 180 9.84 10.83 -15.66
C GLU A 180 9.84 9.56 -16.54
N LYS A 181 10.81 9.46 -17.47
CA LYS A 181 11.00 8.27 -18.30
C LYS A 181 11.35 7.03 -17.46
N GLN A 182 12.21 7.18 -16.45
CA GLN A 182 12.51 6.09 -15.51
C GLN A 182 11.27 5.72 -14.68
N VAL A 183 10.52 6.70 -14.17
CA VAL A 183 9.28 6.46 -13.41
C VAL A 183 8.26 5.65 -14.22
N ARG A 184 8.11 5.97 -15.49
CA ARG A 184 7.26 5.20 -16.40
C ARG A 184 7.73 3.76 -16.56
N LEU A 185 8.99 3.58 -16.97
CA LEU A 185 9.54 2.25 -17.26
C LEU A 185 9.57 1.36 -16.01
N LEU A 186 9.91 1.91 -14.85
CA LEU A 186 9.94 1.15 -13.59
C LEU A 186 8.53 0.75 -13.16
N SER A 187 7.54 1.63 -13.30
CA SER A 187 6.16 1.34 -12.89
C SER A 187 5.53 0.28 -13.79
N GLU A 188 5.70 0.41 -15.11
CA GLU A 188 5.23 -0.58 -16.09
C GLU A 188 5.90 -1.96 -15.88
N TRP A 189 7.21 -1.98 -15.61
CA TRP A 189 7.93 -3.21 -15.31
C TRP A 189 7.44 -3.85 -14.01
N TYR A 190 7.31 -3.07 -12.94
CA TYR A 190 6.87 -3.55 -11.63
C TYR A 190 5.46 -4.15 -11.69
N LEU A 191 4.53 -3.48 -12.37
CA LEU A 191 3.16 -3.98 -12.58
C LEU A 191 3.15 -5.31 -13.34
N ARG A 192 3.98 -5.45 -14.39
CA ARG A 192 4.09 -6.68 -15.15
C ARG A 192 4.59 -7.85 -14.31
N VAL A 193 5.64 -7.61 -13.52
CA VAL A 193 6.22 -8.64 -12.65
C VAL A 193 5.23 -9.08 -11.58
N ARG A 194 4.53 -8.15 -10.94
CA ARG A 194 3.48 -8.44 -9.95
C ARG A 194 2.32 -9.26 -10.53
N LYS A 195 1.94 -9.00 -11.79
CA LYS A 195 0.87 -9.77 -12.48
C LYS A 195 1.30 -11.20 -12.84
N SER A 196 2.60 -11.45 -12.97
CA SER A 196 3.15 -12.77 -13.32
C SER A 196 3.50 -13.65 -12.11
N GLN A 197 3.34 -13.13 -10.89
CA GLN A 197 3.49 -13.86 -9.63
C GLN A 197 2.12 -14.37 -9.17
#